data_AF-A0AB37GNN1-F1
#
_entry.id   AF-A0AB37GNN1-F1
#
_cell.length_a   1.000
_cell.length_b   1.000
_cell.length_c   1.000
_cell.angle_alpha   90.00
_cell.angle_beta   90.00
_cell.angle_gamma   90.00
#
_symmetry.space_group_name_H-M   'P 1'
#
loop_
_entity.id
_entity.type
_entity.pdbx_description
1 polymer ?
#
loop_
_entity_poly.entity_id
_entity_poly.type
_entity_poly.pdbx_seq_one_letter_code
_entity_poly.pdbx_strand_id
1 'polypeptide(L)'
;MFNEREALRLRLEQLNDKEIIVMRELREEREGIYSKLRELDKKQSNPPQVRESSSLMDLVSAAAQELKQSKSSSPHIQTNTTSQPFNKSITSIQREAALKILSMHKEGIRGASLRNEIEKETGMKVKNMTAFMSGLMKHHPEVKKPGRGHYIIKHEKSFE
;
A
#
# COMPACT_ATOMS: atom_id res chain seq x y z
N MET A 1 13.93 -38.73 29.17
CA MET A 1 15.05 -38.58 28.20
C MET A 1 14.68 -37.45 27.27
N PHE A 2 15.59 -36.52 27.01
CA PHE A 2 15.33 -35.37 26.14
C PHE A 2 15.25 -35.86 24.70
N ASN A 3 14.05 -35.83 24.13
CA ASN A 3 13.82 -36.37 22.78
C ASN A 3 14.15 -35.30 21.73
N GLU A 4 14.56 -35.71 20.53
CA GLU A 4 14.83 -34.79 19.40
C GLU A 4 13.65 -33.83 19.13
N ARG A 5 12.42 -34.35 19.25
CA ARG A 5 11.19 -33.56 19.13
C ARG A 5 11.10 -32.43 20.17
N GLU A 6 11.53 -32.68 21.40
CA GLU A 6 11.53 -31.67 22.48
C GLU A 6 12.63 -30.64 22.25
N ALA A 7 13.79 -31.07 21.75
CA ALA A 7 14.88 -30.17 21.35
C ALA A 7 14.44 -29.18 20.27
N LEU A 8 13.73 -29.67 19.25
CA LEU A 8 13.22 -28.83 18.16
C LEU A 8 12.13 -27.86 18.64
N ARG A 9 11.23 -28.30 19.54
CA ARG A 9 10.22 -27.42 20.14
C ARG A 9 10.85 -26.28 20.93
N LEU A 10 11.83 -26.59 21.79
CA LEU A 10 12.57 -25.58 22.55
C LEU A 10 13.30 -24.62 21.61
N ARG A 11 13.87 -25.10 20.51
CA ARG A 11 14.53 -24.25 19.53
C ARG A 11 13.56 -23.29 18.82
N LEU A 12 12.36 -23.75 18.50
CA LEU A 12 11.32 -22.89 17.90
C LEU A 12 10.88 -21.79 18.87
N GLU A 13 10.73 -22.11 20.15
CA GLU A 13 10.41 -21.13 21.20
C GLU A 13 11.50 -20.06 21.32
N GLN A 14 12.77 -20.48 21.35
CA GLN A 14 13.91 -19.55 21.35
C GLN A 14 13.96 -18.65 20.11
N LEU A 15 13.58 -19.16 18.93
CA LEU A 15 13.54 -18.34 17.71
C LEU A 15 12.41 -17.32 17.79
N ASN A 16 11.24 -17.72 18.26
CA ASN A 16 10.10 -16.83 18.46
C ASN A 16 10.43 -15.69 19.44
N ASP A 17 11.12 -15.98 20.55
CA ASP A 17 11.56 -14.95 21.50
C ASP A 17 12.54 -13.96 20.86
N LYS A 18 13.49 -14.46 20.07
CA LYS A 18 14.44 -13.61 19.34
C LYS A 18 13.75 -12.74 18.30
N GLU A 19 12.77 -13.27 17.58
CA GLU A 19 11.97 -12.50 16.62
C GLU A 19 11.21 -11.37 17.32
N ILE A 20 10.61 -11.64 18.48
CA ILE A 20 9.90 -10.62 19.28
C ILE A 20 10.85 -9.51 19.71
N ILE A 21 12.07 -9.84 20.15
CA ILE A 21 13.08 -8.87 20.58
C ILE A 21 13.45 -7.95 19.41
N VAL A 22 13.84 -8.53 18.26
CA VAL A 22 14.24 -7.75 17.08
C VAL A 22 13.09 -6.86 16.58
N MET A 23 11.86 -7.39 16.56
CA MET A 23 10.70 -6.58 16.19
C MET A 23 10.44 -5.41 17.14
N ARG A 24 10.74 -5.58 18.44
CA ARG A 24 10.59 -4.51 19.44
C ARG A 24 11.64 -3.43 19.21
N GLU A 25 12.91 -3.80 19.07
CA GLU A 25 14.01 -2.86 18.83
C GLU A 25 13.74 -2.00 17.58
N LEU A 26 13.34 -2.62 16.47
CA LEU A 26 12.99 -1.89 15.25
C LEU A 26 11.79 -0.95 15.43
N ARG A 27 10.82 -1.29 16.30
CA ARG A 27 9.69 -0.40 16.60
C ARG A 27 10.16 0.81 17.41
N GLU A 28 11.01 0.58 18.41
CA GLU A 28 11.57 1.64 19.25
C GLU A 28 12.42 2.61 18.44
N GLU A 29 13.30 2.10 17.56
CA GLU A 29 14.08 2.93 16.63
C GLU A 29 13.16 3.78 15.72
N ARG A 30 12.12 3.15 15.16
CA ARG A 30 11.14 3.84 14.32
C ARG A 30 10.42 4.95 15.09
N GLU A 31 10.01 4.69 16.32
CA GLU A 31 9.34 5.69 17.19
C GLU A 31 10.28 6.84 17.57
N GLY A 32 11.56 6.55 17.81
CA GLY A 32 12.61 7.55 18.01
C GLY A 32 12.76 8.45 16.79
N ILE A 33 12.79 7.87 15.58
CA ILE A 33 12.85 8.63 14.32
C ILE A 33 11.61 9.52 14.16
N TYR A 34 10.40 8.99 14.38
CA TYR A 34 9.17 9.80 14.27
C TYR A 34 9.12 10.94 15.27
N SER A 35 9.54 10.70 16.51
CA SER A 35 9.64 11.74 17.53
C SER A 35 10.60 12.84 17.09
N LYS A 36 11.75 12.44 16.51
CA LYS A 36 12.74 13.40 16.02
C LYS A 36 12.24 14.22 14.83
N LEU A 37 11.57 13.59 13.86
CA LEU A 37 10.96 14.29 12.73
C LEU A 37 9.92 15.31 13.22
N ARG A 38 9.06 14.93 14.16
CA ARG A 38 8.07 15.84 14.74
C ARG A 38 8.71 17.04 15.46
N GLU A 39 9.84 16.84 16.13
CA GLU A 39 10.61 17.96 16.70
C GLU A 39 11.16 18.89 15.62
N LEU A 40 11.66 18.34 14.51
CA LEU A 40 12.19 19.12 13.40
C LEU A 40 11.09 19.92 12.72
N ASP A 41 9.91 19.33 12.50
CA ASP A 41 8.76 20.03 11.94
C ASP A 41 8.32 21.22 12.82
N LYS A 42 8.29 21.02 14.15
CA LYS A 42 8.03 22.11 15.12
C LYS A 42 9.08 23.21 15.10
N LYS A 43 10.34 22.86 14.84
CA LYS A 43 11.44 23.84 14.73
C LYS A 43 11.43 24.56 13.39
N GLN A 44 10.96 23.90 12.32
CA GLN A 44 10.78 24.51 11.01
C GLN A 44 9.55 25.42 10.94
N SER A 45 8.54 25.19 11.80
CA SER A 45 7.51 26.19 12.06
C SER A 45 8.06 27.35 12.89
N ASN A 46 8.90 28.20 12.29
CA ASN A 46 9.03 29.59 12.74
C ASN A 46 7.65 30.25 12.60
N PRO A 47 7.19 31.10 13.55
CA PRO A 47 5.83 31.59 13.58
C PRO A 47 5.56 32.46 12.34
N PRO A 48 4.67 32.06 11.42
CA PRO A 48 4.07 33.01 10.51
C PRO A 48 3.08 33.82 11.32
N GLN A 49 3.17 35.13 11.15
CA GLN A 49 2.31 36.10 11.80
C GLN A 49 0.83 35.71 11.69
N VAL A 50 0.14 35.94 12.81
CA VAL A 50 -1.31 36.14 12.96
C VAL A 50 -2.00 36.46 11.64
N ARG A 51 -2.61 35.45 11.02
CA ARG A 51 -3.85 35.63 10.24
C ARG A 51 -4.75 34.44 10.52
N GLU A 52 -5.60 34.70 11.51
CA GLU A 52 -6.90 34.08 11.72
C GLU A 52 -6.86 32.57 11.95
N SER A 53 -6.73 32.24 13.22
CA SER A 53 -7.56 31.24 13.86
C SER A 53 -9.05 31.54 13.59
N SER A 54 -9.50 31.35 12.35
CA SER A 54 -10.81 30.75 12.12
C SER A 54 -10.66 29.37 12.74
N SER A 55 -11.13 29.30 13.97
CA SER A 55 -10.91 28.19 14.88
C SER A 55 -11.21 26.89 14.13
N LEU A 56 -10.36 25.86 14.24
CA LEU A 56 -10.70 24.53 13.72
C LEU A 56 -12.13 24.12 14.14
N MET A 57 -12.62 24.65 15.28
CA MET A 57 -13.99 24.53 15.75
C MET A 57 -15.06 25.20 14.87
N ASP A 58 -14.77 26.31 14.19
CA ASP A 58 -15.70 26.96 13.24
C ASP A 58 -15.83 26.16 11.96
N LEU A 59 -14.72 25.61 11.43
CA LEU A 59 -14.74 24.71 10.27
C LEU A 59 -15.48 23.40 10.60
N VAL A 60 -15.25 22.84 11.79
CA VAL A 60 -15.97 21.65 12.27
C VAL A 60 -17.46 21.96 12.49
N SER A 61 -17.80 23.13 13.02
CA SER A 61 -19.20 23.53 13.23
C SER A 61 -19.92 23.82 11.92
N ALA A 62 -19.25 24.42 10.93
CA ALA A 62 -19.79 24.64 9.60
C ALA A 62 -20.08 23.30 8.89
N ALA A 63 -19.13 22.36 8.91
CA ALA A 63 -19.32 21.02 8.34
C ALA A 63 -20.46 20.24 9.06
N ALA A 64 -20.57 20.39 10.39
CA ALA A 64 -21.63 19.76 11.16
C ALA A 64 -23.03 20.37 10.89
N GLN A 65 -23.10 21.66 10.54
CA GLN A 65 -24.35 22.34 10.17
C GLN A 65 -24.79 21.97 8.75
N GLU A 66 -23.86 21.79 7.82
CA GLU A 66 -24.13 21.33 6.45
C GLU A 66 -24.75 19.92 6.42
N LEU A 67 -24.29 19.03 7.30
CA LEU A 67 -24.81 17.66 7.45
C LEU A 67 -26.24 17.60 8.04
N LYS A 68 -26.72 18.64 8.73
CA LYS A 68 -28.08 18.68 9.29
C LYS A 68 -29.14 19.13 8.30
N GLN A 69 -28.76 19.84 7.23
CA GLN A 69 -29.70 20.29 6.19
C GLN A 69 -29.96 19.22 5.12
N SER A 70 -29.10 18.20 4.99
CA SER A 70 -29.28 17.06 4.06
C SER A 70 -29.97 15.86 4.73
N LYS A 71 -31.25 16.02 5.10
CA LYS A 71 -32.11 14.86 5.36
C LYS A 71 -32.49 14.21 4.03
N SER A 72 -31.69 13.22 3.57
CA SER A 72 -32.11 12.02 2.83
C SER A 72 -31.00 11.41 1.96
N SER A 73 -29.91 10.94 2.56
CA SER A 73 -29.17 9.77 2.04
C SER A 73 -28.00 9.46 2.97
N SER A 74 -27.96 8.23 3.49
CA SER A 74 -26.88 7.71 4.34
C SER A 74 -25.48 8.07 3.83
N PRO A 75 -24.63 8.72 4.63
CA PRO A 75 -23.21 8.79 4.37
C PRO A 75 -22.50 7.59 5.01
N HIS A 76 -21.95 6.72 4.16
CA HIS A 76 -20.92 5.77 4.53
C HIS A 76 -19.67 6.55 4.99
N ILE A 77 -19.40 6.52 6.30
CA ILE A 77 -18.26 7.22 6.90
C ILE A 77 -16.97 6.56 6.43
N GLN A 78 -16.24 7.22 5.53
CA GLN A 78 -14.84 6.94 5.29
C GLN A 78 -14.05 7.65 6.39
N THR A 79 -13.63 6.89 7.40
CA THR A 79 -12.68 7.37 8.40
C THR A 79 -11.31 7.48 7.76
N ASN A 80 -10.95 8.67 7.31
CA ASN A 80 -9.57 9.00 6.96
C ASN A 80 -8.77 9.15 8.26
N THR A 81 -8.29 8.02 8.78
CA THR A 81 -7.26 8.00 9.83
C THR A 81 -5.89 7.97 9.18
N THR A 82 -5.15 9.07 9.31
CA THR A 82 -3.71 9.15 9.09
C THR A 82 -3.00 8.04 9.89
N SER A 83 -2.22 7.17 9.23
CA SER A 83 -1.09 6.35 9.74
C SER A 83 -1.07 4.92 9.18
N GLN A 84 -0.05 4.59 8.37
CA GLN A 84 0.63 3.29 8.39
C GLN A 84 1.80 3.31 7.39
N PRO A 85 3.00 2.80 7.75
CA PRO A 85 3.95 2.40 6.73
C PRO A 85 3.25 1.30 5.93
N PHE A 86 2.91 1.59 4.68
CA PHE A 86 2.18 0.67 3.82
C PHE A 86 2.99 -0.62 3.70
N ASN A 87 2.58 -1.66 4.45
CA ASN A 87 2.74 -3.02 3.98
C ASN A 87 1.99 -3.04 2.64
N LYS A 88 2.71 -2.82 1.53
CA LYS A 88 2.13 -2.84 0.20
C LYS A 88 1.31 -4.11 0.10
N SER A 89 0.01 -3.97 -0.16
CA SER A 89 -0.85 -5.15 -0.28
C SER A 89 -0.26 -6.10 -1.32
N ILE A 90 -0.43 -7.41 -1.12
CA ILE A 90 -0.04 -8.46 -2.08
C ILE A 90 -0.42 -8.06 -3.51
N THR A 91 -1.65 -7.57 -3.68
CA THR A 91 -2.17 -7.09 -4.96
C THR A 91 -1.39 -5.90 -5.51
N SER A 92 -0.95 -4.95 -4.67
CA SER A 92 -0.14 -3.81 -5.11
C SER A 92 1.24 -4.25 -5.60
N ILE A 93 1.90 -5.16 -4.88
CA ILE A 93 3.20 -5.72 -5.28
C ILE A 93 3.05 -6.48 -6.62
N GLN A 94 1.99 -7.28 -6.77
CA GLN A 94 1.69 -7.98 -8.01
C GLN A 94 1.40 -7.01 -9.17
N ARG A 95 0.72 -5.88 -8.93
CA ARG A 95 0.46 -4.86 -9.96
C ARG A 95 1.74 -4.17 -10.42
N GLU A 96 2.62 -3.79 -9.49
CA GLU A 96 3.92 -3.19 -9.80
C GLU A 96 4.77 -4.14 -10.66
N ALA A 97 4.85 -5.42 -10.28
CA ALA A 97 5.54 -6.44 -11.06
C ALA A 97 4.90 -6.63 -12.45
N ALA A 98 3.58 -6.69 -12.53
CA ALA A 98 2.87 -6.83 -13.80
C ALA A 98 3.18 -5.67 -14.78
N LEU A 99 3.23 -4.43 -14.29
CA LEU A 99 3.57 -3.26 -15.12
C LEU A 99 5.01 -3.31 -15.62
N LYS A 100 5.95 -3.73 -14.76
CA LYS A 100 7.35 -3.91 -15.14
C LYS A 100 7.54 -4.99 -16.20
N ILE A 101 6.87 -6.12 -16.06
CA ILE A 101 6.91 -7.20 -17.05
C ILE A 101 6.28 -6.74 -18.38
N LEU A 102 5.14 -6.06 -18.32
CA LEU A 102 4.48 -5.54 -19.51
C LEU A 102 5.33 -4.49 -20.24
N SER A 103 6.08 -3.64 -19.53
CA SER A 103 6.96 -2.65 -20.16
C SER A 103 8.18 -3.27 -20.85
N MET A 104 8.65 -4.43 -20.36
CA MET A 104 9.70 -5.22 -21.04
C MET A 104 9.18 -5.85 -22.34
N HIS A 105 7.92 -6.31 -22.36
CA HIS A 105 7.30 -6.98 -23.51
C HIS A 105 6.45 -6.03 -24.37
N LYS A 106 7.12 -5.21 -25.19
CA LYS A 106 6.47 -4.21 -26.08
C LYS A 106 5.46 -4.78 -27.07
N GLU A 107 5.66 -6.02 -27.52
CA GLU A 107 4.75 -6.71 -28.46
C GLU A 107 3.51 -7.32 -27.77
N GLY A 108 3.51 -7.30 -26.43
CA GLY A 108 2.50 -7.94 -25.61
C GLY A 108 2.90 -9.35 -25.18
N ILE A 109 2.18 -9.84 -24.16
CA ILE A 109 2.45 -11.11 -23.51
C ILE A 109 1.15 -11.88 -23.29
N ARG A 110 1.23 -13.21 -23.42
CA ARG A 110 0.10 -14.09 -23.13
C ARG A 110 -0.15 -14.14 -21.61
N GLY A 111 -1.41 -14.11 -21.19
CA GLY A 111 -1.81 -14.07 -19.78
C GLY A 111 -1.28 -15.25 -18.95
N ALA A 112 -1.04 -16.42 -19.57
CA ALA A 112 -0.41 -17.55 -18.89
C ALA A 112 1.08 -17.29 -18.61
N SER A 113 1.81 -16.74 -19.58
CA SER A 113 3.23 -16.38 -19.41
C SER A 113 3.38 -15.23 -18.41
N LEU A 114 2.55 -14.19 -18.54
CA LEU A 114 2.49 -13.06 -17.61
C LEU A 114 2.23 -13.53 -16.17
N ARG A 115 1.34 -14.53 -15.99
CA ARG A 115 1.10 -15.14 -14.67
C ARG A 115 2.38 -15.70 -14.10
N ASN A 116 3.04 -16.60 -14.85
CA ASN A 116 4.23 -17.30 -14.37
C ASN A 116 5.35 -16.31 -14.04
N GLU A 117 5.47 -15.23 -14.79
CA GLU A 117 6.49 -14.21 -14.60
C GLU A 117 6.21 -13.34 -13.37
N ILE A 118 4.96 -12.93 -13.14
CA ILE A 118 4.55 -12.25 -11.90
C ILE A 118 4.79 -13.16 -10.69
N GLU A 119 4.45 -14.45 -10.79
CA GLU A 119 4.67 -15.42 -9.71
C GLU A 119 6.16 -15.65 -9.44
N LYS A 120 7.00 -15.63 -10.47
CA LYS A 120 8.46 -15.75 -10.35
C LYS A 120 9.11 -14.51 -9.72
N GLU A 121 8.66 -13.31 -10.09
CA GLU A 121 9.22 -12.06 -9.56
C GLU A 121 8.76 -11.76 -8.14
N THR A 122 7.49 -12.06 -7.83
CA THR A 122 6.90 -11.71 -6.52
C THR A 122 6.88 -12.87 -5.52
N GLY A 123 7.05 -14.12 -5.98
CA GLY A 123 6.86 -15.32 -5.17
C GLY A 123 5.39 -15.61 -4.80
N MET A 124 4.43 -14.82 -5.31
CA MET A 124 3.02 -14.86 -4.89
C MET A 124 2.10 -15.28 -6.04
N LYS A 125 1.28 -16.30 -5.80
CA LYS A 125 0.36 -16.85 -6.82
C LYS A 125 -0.77 -15.90 -7.18
N VAL A 126 -1.09 -15.80 -8.48
CA VAL A 126 -2.24 -15.03 -8.97
C VAL A 126 -3.43 -15.97 -9.13
N LYS A 127 -4.42 -15.88 -8.23
CA LYS A 127 -5.58 -16.82 -8.22
C LYS A 127 -6.48 -16.67 -9.45
N ASN A 128 -6.90 -15.43 -9.77
CA ASN A 128 -7.77 -15.14 -10.91
C ASN A 128 -7.14 -14.05 -11.79
N MET A 129 -6.50 -14.48 -12.86
CA MET A 129 -5.80 -13.58 -13.79
C MET A 129 -6.75 -12.61 -14.48
N THR A 130 -7.97 -13.03 -14.83
CA THR A 130 -8.93 -12.16 -15.51
C THR A 130 -9.40 -11.03 -14.61
N ALA A 131 -9.74 -11.33 -13.35
CA ALA A 131 -10.16 -10.32 -12.38
C ALA A 131 -8.99 -9.38 -12.03
N PHE A 132 -7.79 -9.95 -11.85
CA PHE A 132 -6.57 -9.19 -11.59
C PHE A 132 -6.29 -8.19 -12.72
N MET A 133 -6.25 -8.65 -13.97
CA MET A 133 -5.99 -7.78 -15.12
C MET A 133 -7.11 -6.78 -15.36
N SER A 134 -8.38 -7.15 -15.12
CA SER A 134 -9.49 -6.20 -15.21
C SER A 134 -9.34 -5.07 -14.18
N GLY A 135 -8.89 -5.40 -12.96
CA GLY A 135 -8.55 -4.41 -11.94
C GLY A 135 -7.34 -3.57 -12.33
N LEU A 136 -6.29 -4.19 -12.87
CA LEU A 136 -5.09 -3.47 -13.33
C LEU A 136 -5.45 -2.46 -14.41
N MET A 137 -6.19 -2.86 -15.44
CA MET A 137 -6.62 -1.99 -16.54
C MET A 137 -7.52 -0.83 -16.09
N LYS A 138 -8.25 -0.97 -14.98
CA LYS A 138 -9.06 0.12 -14.41
C LYS A 138 -8.20 1.23 -13.81
N HIS A 139 -7.08 0.87 -13.20
CA HIS A 139 -6.15 1.83 -12.59
C HIS A 139 -5.04 2.29 -13.54
N HIS A 140 -4.77 1.50 -14.58
CA HIS A 140 -3.71 1.71 -15.58
C HIS A 140 -4.31 1.61 -17.00
N PRO A 141 -4.92 2.70 -17.52
CA PRO A 141 -5.54 2.73 -18.85
C PRO A 141 -4.56 2.46 -20.00
N GLU A 142 -3.25 2.58 -19.75
CA GLU A 142 -2.17 2.23 -20.67
C GLU A 142 -2.12 0.73 -20.99
N VAL A 143 -2.58 -0.12 -20.07
CA VAL A 143 -2.65 -1.58 -20.27
C VAL A 143 -3.90 -1.92 -21.06
N LYS A 144 -3.72 -2.56 -22.22
CA LYS A 144 -4.80 -2.95 -23.12
C LYS A 144 -4.78 -4.46 -23.37
N LYS A 145 -5.96 -4.98 -23.69
CA LYS A 145 -6.19 -6.38 -24.04
C LYS A 145 -6.59 -6.48 -25.51
N PRO A 146 -5.63 -6.56 -26.44
CA PRO A 146 -5.91 -6.63 -27.88
C PRO A 146 -6.63 -7.91 -28.30
N GLY A 147 -6.46 -9.00 -27.55
CA GLY A 147 -7.05 -10.30 -27.87
C GLY A 147 -7.30 -11.18 -26.64
N ARG A 148 -7.87 -12.37 -26.86
CA ARG A 148 -8.19 -13.31 -25.78
C ARG A 148 -6.91 -13.74 -25.05
N GLY A 149 -6.77 -13.28 -23.81
CA GLY A 149 -5.64 -13.64 -22.95
C GLY A 149 -4.31 -13.10 -23.45
N HIS A 150 -4.31 -11.97 -24.16
CA HIS A 150 -3.11 -11.27 -24.60
C HIS A 150 -3.16 -9.83 -24.08
N TYR A 151 -2.06 -9.34 -23.52
CA TYR A 151 -1.99 -8.03 -22.86
C TYR A 151 -0.78 -7.25 -23.37
N ILE A 152 -0.96 -5.95 -23.60
CA ILE A 152 0.06 -5.04 -24.09
C ILE A 152 -0.02 -3.74 -23.29
N ILE A 153 1.12 -3.10 -23.04
CA ILE A 153 1.14 -1.74 -22.50
C ILE A 153 1.46 -0.77 -23.64
N LYS A 154 0.60 0.23 -23.83
CA LYS A 154 0.92 1.35 -24.72
C LYS A 154 1.74 2.34 -23.90
N HIS A 155 3.04 2.40 -24.15
CA HIS A 155 3.80 3.55 -23.68
C HIS A 155 3.27 4.78 -24.43
N GLU A 156 2.58 5.67 -23.74
CA GLU A 156 2.53 7.04 -24.21
C GLU A 156 3.98 7.51 -24.27
N LYS A 157 4.42 7.94 -25.46
CA LYS A 157 5.68 8.67 -25.58
C LYS A 157 5.58 9.84 -24.60
N SER A 158 6.36 9.80 -23.53
CA SER A 158 6.80 11.03 -22.88
C SER A 158 7.43 11.85 -24.01
N PHE A 159 6.74 12.91 -24.44
CA PHE A 159 7.35 13.92 -25.28
C PHE A 159 8.50 14.53 -24.48
N GLU A 160 9.60 14.80 -25.20
CA GLU A 160 10.89 15.35 -24.74
C GLU A 160 10.78 16.50 -23.73
#